data_AF-A0A2K4WFF3-F1
#
_entry.id   AF-A0A2K4WFF3-F1
#
_cell.length_a   1.000
_cell.length_b   1.000
_cell.length_c   1.000
_cell.angle_alpha   90.00
_cell.angle_beta   90.00
_cell.angle_gamma   90.00
#
_symmetry.space_group_name_H-M   'P 1'
#
loop_
_entity.id
_entity.type
_entity.pdbx_description
1 polymer ?
#
loop_
_entity_poly.entity_id
_entity_poly.type
_entity_poly.pdbx_seq_one_letter_code
_entity_poly.pdbx_strand_id
1 'polypeptide(L)'
;MSFSYAAEKFASARSALMLPHPNGEDQSIATAFFECRQGLDRFDRSQFDESSSIWIRQLDQLMSTDGLEDPDRQGLFLVKARKLSVGDQIQLSTVVDELQFWFRRMND
;
A
#
# COMPACT_ATOMS: atom_id res chain seq x y z
N MET A 1 -6.00 -20.74 -0.89
CA MET A 1 -6.11 -19.32 -0.53
C MET A 1 -6.28 -18.55 -1.83
N SER A 2 -7.28 -17.68 -1.95
CA SER A 2 -7.52 -16.96 -3.21
C SER A 2 -6.76 -15.62 -3.21
N PHE A 3 -6.02 -15.34 -4.29
CA PHE A 3 -5.38 -14.05 -4.51
C PHE A 3 -6.39 -12.95 -4.91
N SER A 4 -7.65 -13.31 -5.20
CA SER A 4 -8.71 -12.38 -5.60
C SER A 4 -8.90 -11.22 -4.62
N TYR A 5 -8.94 -11.49 -3.31
CA TYR A 5 -9.12 -10.45 -2.30
C TYR A 5 -7.93 -9.48 -2.27
N ALA A 6 -6.70 -9.98 -2.37
CA ALA A 6 -5.53 -9.10 -2.47
C ALA A 6 -5.55 -8.29 -3.77
N ALA A 7 -5.91 -8.91 -4.90
CA ALA A 7 -6.01 -8.21 -6.17
C ALA A 7 -7.03 -7.05 -6.11
N GLU A 8 -8.19 -7.27 -5.50
CA GLU A 8 -9.19 -6.23 -5.26
C GLU A 8 -8.65 -5.10 -4.37
N LYS A 9 -7.96 -5.45 -3.28
CA LYS A 9 -7.38 -4.50 -2.34
C LYS A 9 -6.28 -3.64 -2.97
N PHE A 10 -5.38 -4.26 -3.73
CA PHE A 10 -4.35 -3.52 -4.46
C PHE A 10 -4.93 -2.70 -5.62
N ALA A 11 -6.01 -3.14 -6.26
CA ALA A 11 -6.74 -2.31 -7.24
C ALA A 11 -7.38 -1.08 -6.58
N SER A 12 -7.97 -1.23 -5.39
CA SER A 12 -8.50 -0.11 -4.61
C SER A 12 -7.40 0.86 -4.16
N ALA A 13 -6.27 0.33 -3.66
CA ALA A 13 -5.11 1.13 -3.30
C ALA A 13 -4.58 1.95 -4.48
N ARG A 14 -4.41 1.31 -5.64
CA ARG A 14 -4.00 1.94 -6.89
C ARG A 14 -4.97 3.05 -7.30
N SER A 15 -6.27 2.79 -7.23
CA SER A 15 -7.29 3.79 -7.56
C SER A 15 -7.26 4.99 -6.62
N ALA A 16 -6.96 4.79 -5.33
CA ALA A 16 -6.83 5.89 -4.38
C ALA A 16 -5.63 6.80 -4.72
N LEU A 17 -4.54 6.24 -5.26
CA LEU A 17 -3.35 6.98 -5.67
C LEU A 17 -3.51 7.69 -7.03
N MET A 18 -4.62 7.50 -7.75
CA MET A 18 -4.90 8.23 -8.99
C MET A 18 -5.58 9.57 -8.73
N LEU A 19 -5.29 10.54 -9.61
CA LEU A 19 -5.91 11.86 -9.57
C LEU A 19 -7.34 11.84 -10.18
N PRO A 20 -8.25 12.71 -9.70
CA PRO A 20 -8.08 13.67 -8.60
C PRO A 20 -8.22 13.02 -7.22
N HIS A 21 -7.59 13.61 -6.19
CA HIS A 21 -7.73 13.20 -4.79
C HIS A 21 -8.84 13.99 -4.09
N PRO A 22 -10.10 13.48 -4.01
CA PRO A 22 -11.25 14.26 -3.55
C PRO A 22 -11.11 14.72 -2.08
N ASN A 23 -10.38 13.96 -1.26
CA ASN A 23 -10.17 14.24 0.16
C ASN A 23 -8.75 14.73 0.47
N GLY A 24 -7.97 15.08 -0.55
CA GLY A 24 -6.55 15.42 -0.42
C GLY A 24 -5.61 14.23 -0.61
N GLU A 25 -4.36 14.54 -0.96
CA GLU A 25 -3.31 13.57 -1.27
C GLU A 25 -2.97 12.69 -0.06
N ASP A 26 -2.76 13.29 1.12
CA ASP A 26 -2.44 12.55 2.36
C ASP A 26 -3.50 11.50 2.70
N GLN A 27 -4.79 11.87 2.57
CA GLN A 27 -5.90 10.96 2.88
C GLN A 27 -5.98 9.82 1.85
N SER A 28 -5.65 10.12 0.60
CA SER A 28 -5.63 9.14 -0.48
C SER A 28 -4.49 8.13 -0.28
N ILE A 29 -3.32 8.60 0.13
CA ILE A 29 -2.17 7.76 0.51
C ILE A 29 -2.49 6.90 1.74
N ALA A 30 -3.08 7.49 2.79
CA ALA A 30 -3.46 6.74 3.98
C ALA A 30 -4.51 5.66 3.67
N THR A 31 -5.43 5.92 2.75
CA THR A 31 -6.39 4.94 2.24
C THR A 31 -5.68 3.82 1.50
N ALA A 32 -4.72 4.15 0.61
CA ALA A 32 -3.91 3.15 -0.09
C ALA A 32 -3.15 2.24 0.90
N PHE A 33 -2.55 2.82 1.95
CA PHE A 33 -1.89 2.04 3.01
C PHE A 33 -2.85 1.06 3.71
N PHE A 34 -4.06 1.51 4.02
CA PHE A 34 -5.05 0.66 4.67
C PHE A 34 -5.49 -0.51 3.76
N GLU A 35 -5.71 -0.25 2.47
CA GLU A 35 -6.05 -1.28 1.50
C GLU A 35 -4.89 -2.27 1.29
N CYS A 36 -3.65 -1.79 1.13
CA CYS A 36 -2.46 -2.62 1.04
C CYS A 36 -2.30 -3.55 2.26
N ARG A 37 -2.46 -3.02 3.48
CA ARG A 37 -2.37 -3.82 4.71
C ARG A 37 -3.44 -4.92 4.74
N GLN A 38 -4.68 -4.60 4.38
CA GLN A 38 -5.76 -5.59 4.31
C GLN A 38 -5.49 -6.67 3.25
N GLY A 39 -4.96 -6.28 2.09
CA GLY A 39 -4.61 -7.20 1.01
C GLY A 39 -3.55 -8.21 1.42
N LEU A 40 -2.62 -7.81 2.30
CA LEU A 40 -1.52 -8.65 2.77
C LEU A 40 -1.79 -9.40 4.07
N ASP A 41 -2.81 -9.03 4.83
CA ASP A 41 -3.13 -9.58 6.17
C ASP A 41 -3.24 -11.11 6.21
N ARG A 42 -3.59 -11.73 5.08
CA ARG A 42 -3.81 -13.17 4.97
C ARG A 42 -2.64 -13.94 4.33
N PHE A 43 -1.57 -13.27 3.93
CA PHE A 43 -0.46 -13.92 3.22
C PHE A 43 0.73 -14.19 4.14
N ASP A 44 1.27 -15.39 4.01
CA ASP A 44 2.59 -15.71 4.53
C ASP A 44 3.64 -15.22 3.52
N ARG A 45 4.76 -14.66 4.00
CA ARG A 45 5.82 -14.14 3.14
C ARG A 45 6.46 -15.20 2.25
N SER A 46 6.40 -16.46 2.62
CA SER A 46 6.87 -17.60 1.82
C SER A 46 6.08 -17.82 0.52
N GLN A 47 4.90 -17.21 0.37
CA GLN A 47 4.07 -17.31 -0.82
C GLN A 47 4.50 -16.37 -1.96
N PHE A 48 5.40 -15.43 -1.67
CA PHE A 48 5.92 -14.47 -2.64
C PHE A 48 7.18 -15.01 -3.31
N ASP A 49 7.27 -14.82 -4.63
CA ASP A 49 8.51 -15.04 -5.37
C ASP A 49 9.57 -13.96 -5.03
N GLU A 50 10.76 -14.10 -5.60
CA GLU A 50 11.87 -13.19 -5.32
C GLU A 50 11.54 -11.73 -5.70
N SER A 51 10.86 -11.51 -6.82
CA SER A 51 10.49 -10.18 -7.31
C SER A 51 9.42 -9.53 -6.43
N SER A 52 8.33 -10.24 -6.15
CA SER A 52 7.25 -9.78 -5.29
C SER A 52 7.70 -9.55 -3.85
N SER A 53 8.64 -10.36 -3.34
CA SER A 53 9.26 -10.16 -2.04
C SER A 53 9.99 -8.81 -1.92
N ILE A 54 10.59 -8.31 -3.00
CA ILE A 54 11.25 -6.99 -3.01
C ILE A 54 10.20 -5.89 -2.88
N TRP A 55 9.12 -5.95 -3.65
CA TRP A 55 8.04 -4.96 -3.60
C TRP A 55 7.32 -4.97 -2.25
N ILE A 56 7.07 -6.14 -1.64
CA ILE A 56 6.50 -6.24 -0.30
C ILE A 56 7.40 -5.56 0.74
N ARG A 57 8.72 -5.77 0.68
CA ARG A 57 9.65 -5.11 1.62
C ARG A 57 9.67 -3.59 1.43
N GLN A 58 9.65 -3.12 0.18
CA GLN A 58 9.58 -1.69 -0.12
C GLN A 58 8.28 -1.08 0.41
N LEU A 59 7.16 -1.76 0.20
CA LEU A 59 5.86 -1.35 0.70
C LEU A 59 5.84 -1.28 2.24
N ASP A 60 6.37 -2.29 2.92
CA ASP A 60 6.49 -2.29 4.39
C ASP A 60 7.30 -1.10 4.90
N GLN A 61 8.41 -0.75 4.23
CA GLN A 61 9.22 0.40 4.60
C GLN A 61 8.48 1.72 4.39
N LEU A 62 7.76 1.86 3.28
CA LEU A 62 6.93 3.03 2.97
C LEU A 62 5.75 3.16 3.94
N MET A 63 5.22 2.05 4.43
CA MET A 63 4.08 1.99 5.36
C MET A 63 4.48 1.94 6.83
N SER A 64 5.77 1.78 7.16
CA SER A 64 6.21 1.67 8.55
C SER A 64 5.81 2.93 9.32
N THR A 65 5.15 2.68 10.45
CA THR A 65 4.71 3.69 11.42
C THR A 65 5.55 3.66 12.68
N ASP A 66 6.65 2.90 12.68
CA ASP A 66 7.53 2.76 13.84
C ASP A 66 8.11 4.11 14.24
N GLY A 67 8.01 4.45 15.52
CA GLY A 67 8.46 5.73 16.07
C GLY A 67 7.58 6.93 15.69
N LEU A 68 6.42 6.72 15.06
CA LEU A 68 5.43 7.78 14.88
C LEU A 68 4.49 7.86 16.08
N GLU A 69 4.17 9.09 16.46
CA GLU A 69 3.15 9.40 17.46
C GLU A 69 1.95 10.05 16.77
N ASP A 70 0.75 9.78 17.30
CA ASP A 70 -0.51 10.35 16.84
C ASP A 70 -1.23 11.06 18.00
N PRO A 71 -0.70 12.20 18.46
CA PRO A 71 -1.27 12.94 19.59
C PRO A 71 -2.70 13.41 19.32
N ASP A 72 -3.03 13.67 18.06
CA ASP A 72 -4.32 14.18 17.61
C ASP A 72 -5.35 13.08 17.27
N ARG A 73 -4.98 11.79 17.41
CA ARG A 73 -5.83 10.63 17.10
C ARG A 73 -6.39 10.60 15.67
N GLN A 74 -5.57 11.02 14.71
CA GLN A 74 -5.94 11.08 13.28
C GLN A 74 -5.65 9.76 12.53
N GLY A 75 -4.89 8.86 13.15
CA GLY A 75 -4.42 7.60 12.58
C GLY A 75 -2.96 7.69 12.10
N LEU A 76 -2.14 6.72 12.51
CA LEU A 76 -0.70 6.69 12.19
C LEU A 76 -0.40 6.64 10.69
N PHE A 77 -1.28 6.06 9.87
CA PHE A 77 -1.13 6.08 8.41
C PHE A 77 -1.32 7.47 7.81
N LEU A 78 -2.19 8.30 8.37
CA LEU A 78 -2.31 9.69 7.94
C LEU A 78 -1.08 10.52 8.37
N VAL A 79 -0.58 10.27 9.58
CA VAL A 79 0.68 10.87 10.05
C VAL A 79 1.85 10.45 9.15
N LYS A 80 1.91 9.18 8.74
CA LYS A 80 2.94 8.68 7.83
C LYS A 80 2.82 9.30 6.44
N ALA A 81 1.60 9.37 5.88
CA ALA A 81 1.34 9.95 4.56
C ALA A 81 1.89 11.38 4.45
N ARG A 82 1.62 12.22 5.45
CA ARG A 82 2.12 13.61 5.55
C ARG A 82 3.65 13.74 5.61
N LYS A 83 4.34 12.67 6.00
CA LYS A 83 5.80 12.64 6.13
C LYS A 83 6.49 12.04 4.90
N LEU A 84 5.74 11.54 3.92
CA LEU A 84 6.33 11.02 2.68
C LEU A 84 6.89 12.16 1.84
N SER A 85 8.09 11.97 1.33
CA SER A 85 8.60 12.82 0.26
C SER A 85 7.87 12.51 -1.05
N VAL A 86 7.94 13.43 -2.02
CA VAL A 86 7.45 13.17 -3.39
C VAL A 86 8.09 11.92 -3.99
N GLY A 87 9.38 11.67 -3.69
CA GLY A 87 10.06 10.45 -4.11
C GLY A 87 9.43 9.19 -3.52
N ASP A 88 9.07 9.21 -2.23
CA ASP A 88 8.39 8.10 -1.58
C ASP A 88 6.97 7.88 -2.13
N GLN A 89 6.25 8.96 -2.47
CA GLN A 89 4.92 8.87 -3.08
C GLN A 89 4.96 8.25 -4.48
N ILE A 90 5.96 8.61 -5.30
CA ILE A 90 6.21 7.99 -6.60
C ILE A 90 6.54 6.51 -6.41
N GLN A 91 7.45 6.20 -5.47
CA GLN A 91 7.82 4.82 -5.18
C GLN A 91 6.63 4.00 -4.69
N LEU A 92 5.77 4.57 -3.86
CA LEU A 92 4.53 3.93 -3.41
C LEU A 92 3.62 3.60 -4.60
N SER A 93 3.42 4.57 -5.49
CA SER A 93 2.58 4.38 -6.68
C SER A 93 3.11 3.25 -7.57
N THR A 94 4.42 3.22 -7.79
CA THR A 94 5.08 2.14 -8.56
C THR A 94 4.92 0.79 -7.87
N VAL A 95 5.21 0.70 -6.57
CA VAL A 95 5.14 -0.58 -5.83
C VAL A 95 3.71 -1.12 -5.78
N VAL A 96 2.71 -0.25 -5.61
CA VAL A 96 1.29 -0.64 -5.62
C VAL A 96 0.85 -1.13 -6.99
N ASP A 97 1.29 -0.49 -8.08
CA ASP A 97 0.98 -0.93 -9.45
C ASP A 97 1.59 -2.31 -9.76
N GLU A 98 2.86 -2.53 -9.41
CA GLU A 98 3.55 -3.81 -9.62
C GLU A 98 2.91 -4.94 -8.80
N LEU A 99 2.58 -4.69 -7.53
CA LEU A 99 1.90 -5.68 -6.69
C LEU A 99 0.48 -5.96 -7.20
N GLN A 100 -0.25 -4.93 -7.65
CA GLN A 100 -1.58 -5.11 -8.24
C GLN A 100 -1.52 -6.01 -9.48
N PHE A 101 -0.54 -5.79 -10.36
CA PHE A 101 -0.32 -6.60 -11.53
C PHE A 101 0.05 -8.05 -11.16
N TRP A 102 0.95 -8.24 -10.19
CA TRP A 102 1.35 -9.56 -9.70
C TRP A 102 0.16 -10.33 -9.12
N PHE A 103 -0.62 -9.72 -8.22
CA PHE A 103 -1.79 -10.36 -7.62
C PHE A 103 -2.84 -10.73 -8.64
N ARG A 104 -3.06 -9.89 -9.66
CA ARG A 104 -3.96 -10.19 -10.77
C ARG A 104 -3.47 -11.39 -11.56
N ARG A 105 -2.18 -11.45 -11.90
CA ARG A 105 -1.58 -12.60 -12.62
C ARG A 105 -1.69 -13.91 -11.85
N MET A 106 -1.61 -13.88 -10.52
CA MET A 106 -1.74 -15.07 -9.67
C MET A 106 -3.20 -15.53 -9.48
N ASN A 107 -4.17 -14.72 -9.92
CA ASN A 107 -5.59 -15.02 -9.84
C ASN A 107 -6.19 -15.53 -11.17
N ASP A 108 -5.45 -15.39 -12.28
CA ASP A 108 -5.78 -15.95 -13.60
C ASP A 108 -5.25 -17.40 -13.73
#